data_AF-A0A0X8X709-F1
#
_entry.id   AF-A0A0X8X709-F1
#
_cell.length_a   1.000
_cell.length_b   1.000
_cell.length_c   1.000
_cell.angle_alpha   90.00
_cell.angle_beta   90.00
_cell.angle_gamma   90.00
#
_symmetry.space_group_name_H-M   'P 1'
#
loop_
_entity.id
_entity.type
_entity.pdbx_description
1 polymer ?
#
loop_
_entity_poly.entity_id
_entity_poly.type
_entity_poly.pdbx_seq_one_letter_code
_entity_poly.pdbx_strand_id
1 'polypeptide(L)'
;MDVFGAEHLTAAMDHGTGTILLAPHYGCWELLNLWVAERHPLTALYRPPRQRSLEPILLEGRTRNGARMLPAGPQGIRGIMKALNAGESVGILPDQEPEGNEPFAPLFGQPAKTMTLASRVAYKSQAPVLFACARRLPAAKGFELHFIPADADIANPDPQLAAAAVNRGVEACVRLAPEQYQWTYKRFATQPDGHSPYPGRGKRRNKRKTATRA
;
A
#
# COMPACT_ATOMS: atom_id res chain seq x y z
N MET A 1 -4.95 20.74 -11.04
CA MET A 1 -4.47 19.43 -10.58
C MET A 1 -4.89 18.47 -11.66
N ASP A 2 -3.93 17.94 -12.39
CA ASP A 2 -4.20 17.05 -13.50
C ASP A 2 -4.36 15.62 -12.99
N VAL A 3 -5.25 14.86 -13.62
CA VAL A 3 -5.58 13.49 -13.22
C VAL A 3 -5.41 12.58 -14.43
N PHE A 4 -4.48 11.64 -14.31
CA PHE A 4 -4.15 10.65 -15.32
C PHE A 4 -4.74 9.29 -14.92
N GLY A 5 -5.33 8.57 -15.87
CA GLY A 5 -6.00 7.31 -15.61
C GLY A 5 -7.33 7.45 -14.87
N ALA A 6 -7.97 8.62 -14.96
CA ALA A 6 -9.28 8.87 -14.35
C ALA A 6 -10.34 7.86 -14.86
N GLU A 7 -10.25 7.48 -16.12
CA GLU A 7 -11.07 6.46 -16.76
C GLU A 7 -10.95 5.08 -16.08
N HIS A 8 -9.76 4.74 -15.57
CA HIS A 8 -9.56 3.49 -14.82
C HIS A 8 -10.22 3.57 -13.45
N LEU A 9 -10.15 4.73 -12.80
CA LEU A 9 -10.83 4.96 -11.52
C LEU A 9 -12.35 4.86 -11.69
N THR A 10 -12.91 5.54 -12.69
CA THR A 10 -14.34 5.48 -13.01
C THR A 10 -14.76 4.04 -13.31
N ALA A 11 -14.06 3.34 -14.21
CA ALA A 11 -14.38 1.96 -14.54
C ALA A 11 -14.30 1.02 -13.32
N ALA A 12 -13.32 1.23 -12.43
CA ALA A 12 -13.17 0.44 -11.22
C ALA A 12 -14.27 0.69 -10.18
N MET A 13 -14.79 1.92 -10.11
CA MET A 13 -15.89 2.29 -9.22
C MET A 13 -17.24 1.79 -9.76
N ASP A 14 -17.42 1.81 -11.08
CA ASP A 14 -18.64 1.31 -11.74
C ASP A 14 -18.73 -0.22 -11.74
N HIS A 15 -17.66 -0.94 -11.40
CA HIS A 15 -17.63 -2.40 -11.30
C HIS A 15 -18.57 -2.97 -10.22
N GLY A 16 -18.95 -2.18 -9.21
CA GLY A 16 -19.94 -2.56 -8.20
C GLY A 16 -19.45 -3.44 -7.03
N THR A 17 -18.19 -3.88 -7.04
CA THR A 17 -17.56 -4.67 -5.94
C THR A 17 -16.66 -3.84 -5.03
N GLY A 18 -16.73 -2.51 -5.15
CA GLY A 18 -15.78 -1.57 -4.56
C GLY A 18 -14.44 -1.57 -5.28
N THR A 19 -13.51 -0.71 -4.83
CA THR A 19 -12.21 -0.50 -5.48
C THR A 19 -11.09 -0.52 -4.47
N ILE A 20 -9.98 -1.19 -4.79
CA ILE A 20 -8.77 -1.20 -3.95
C ILE A 20 -7.76 -0.22 -4.54
N LEU A 21 -7.41 0.81 -3.78
CA LEU A 21 -6.39 1.80 -4.12
C LEU A 21 -5.11 1.49 -3.35
N LEU A 22 -4.08 1.09 -4.10
CA LEU A 22 -2.74 0.86 -3.59
C LEU A 22 -1.88 2.11 -3.74
N ALA A 23 -1.58 2.78 -2.64
CA ALA A 23 -0.81 4.02 -2.64
C ALA A 23 0.60 3.78 -2.08
N PRO A 24 1.64 3.60 -2.90
CA PRO A 24 3.01 3.54 -2.38
C PRO A 24 3.39 4.85 -1.68
N HIS A 25 4.43 4.81 -0.83
CA HIS A 25 4.99 5.99 -0.16
C HIS A 25 5.74 6.86 -1.18
N TYR A 26 4.99 7.52 -2.07
CA TYR A 26 5.45 8.29 -3.21
C TYR A 26 4.81 9.67 -3.22
N GLY A 27 5.61 10.70 -3.48
CA GLY A 27 5.15 12.07 -3.63
C GLY A 27 4.34 12.53 -2.41
N CYS A 28 3.10 12.97 -2.64
CA CYS A 28 2.17 13.40 -1.58
C CYS A 28 0.96 12.46 -1.48
N TRP A 29 1.20 11.18 -1.17
CA TRP A 29 0.13 10.16 -1.12
C TRP A 29 -1.06 10.53 -0.21
N GLU A 30 -0.86 11.35 0.83
CA GLU A 30 -1.96 11.85 1.69
C GLU A 30 -3.01 12.64 0.90
N LEU A 31 -2.63 13.27 -0.21
CA LEU A 31 -3.55 14.00 -1.08
C LEU A 31 -4.59 13.07 -1.73
N LEU A 32 -4.25 11.79 -1.94
CA LEU A 32 -5.17 10.79 -2.49
C LEU A 32 -6.36 10.58 -1.56
N ASN A 33 -6.12 10.48 -0.24
CA ASN A 33 -7.19 10.33 0.74
C ASN A 33 -8.18 11.50 0.64
N LEU A 34 -7.65 12.72 0.56
CA LEU A 34 -8.45 13.93 0.49
C LEU A 34 -9.26 14.02 -0.80
N TRP A 35 -8.60 13.76 -1.94
CA TRP A 35 -9.22 13.93 -3.25
C TRP A 35 -10.26 12.85 -3.54
N VAL A 36 -9.96 11.59 -3.18
CA VAL A 36 -10.89 10.47 -3.39
C VAL A 36 -12.06 10.58 -2.41
N ALA A 37 -11.82 10.86 -1.12
CA ALA A 37 -12.90 10.93 -0.14
C ALA A 37 -13.91 12.06 -0.39
N GLU A 38 -13.47 13.15 -1.04
CA GLU A 38 -14.36 14.23 -1.47
C GLU A 38 -15.37 13.79 -2.56
N ARG A 39 -15.06 12.71 -3.30
CA ARG A 39 -15.85 12.24 -4.45
C ARG A 39 -16.54 10.90 -4.19
N HIS A 40 -15.91 10.04 -3.41
CA HIS A 40 -16.35 8.67 -3.18
C HIS A 40 -16.07 8.24 -1.73
N PRO A 41 -16.91 7.40 -1.12
CA PRO A 41 -16.62 6.81 0.19
C PRO A 41 -15.27 6.08 0.18
N LEU A 42 -14.40 6.43 1.14
CA LEU A 42 -13.06 5.87 1.25
C LEU A 42 -12.82 5.35 2.66
N THR A 43 -12.39 4.09 2.77
CA THR A 43 -11.89 3.50 4.02
C THR A 43 -10.41 3.12 3.88
N ALA A 44 -9.51 3.73 4.64
CA ALA A 44 -8.08 3.44 4.56
C ALA A 44 -7.55 2.75 5.83
N LEU A 45 -6.61 1.82 5.65
CA LEU A 45 -5.87 1.25 6.77
C LEU A 45 -4.75 2.19 7.23
N TYR A 46 -4.55 2.30 8.54
CA TYR A 46 -3.38 2.98 9.11
C TYR A 46 -2.77 2.21 10.27
N ARG A 47 -1.48 2.43 10.50
CA ARG A 47 -0.84 2.03 11.76
C ARG A 47 -0.87 3.24 12.70
N PRO A 48 -1.39 3.11 13.92
CA PRO A 48 -1.29 4.17 14.90
C PRO A 48 0.15 4.66 15.11
N PRO A 49 0.37 5.98 15.26
CA PRO A 49 1.71 6.52 15.45
C PRO A 49 2.30 6.03 16.77
N ARG A 50 3.64 5.92 16.82
CA ARG A 50 4.37 5.59 18.06
C ARG A 50 4.11 6.62 19.15
N GLN A 51 4.10 7.90 18.79
CA GLN A 51 3.72 8.99 19.68
C GLN A 51 2.20 9.16 19.62
N ARG A 52 1.50 8.64 20.62
CA ARG A 52 0.03 8.61 20.66
C ARG A 52 -0.60 10.01 20.64
N SER A 53 0.11 11.03 21.15
CA SER A 53 -0.33 12.44 21.11
C SER A 53 -0.49 13.00 19.70
N LEU A 54 0.15 12.41 18.69
CA LEU A 54 0.03 12.83 17.29
C LEU A 54 -1.19 12.20 16.59
N GLU A 55 -1.81 11.17 17.17
CA GLU A 55 -2.91 10.46 16.51
C GLU A 55 -4.13 11.35 16.24
N PRO A 56 -4.61 12.21 17.18
CA PRO A 56 -5.75 13.08 16.90
C PRO A 56 -5.50 14.02 15.71
N ILE A 57 -4.31 14.62 15.62
CA ILE A 57 -3.90 15.51 14.53
C ILE A 57 -3.87 14.76 13.19
N LEU A 58 -3.32 13.54 13.20
CA LEU A 58 -3.28 12.69 12.01
C LEU A 58 -4.68 12.28 11.53
N LEU A 59 -5.56 11.90 12.46
CA LEU A 59 -6.93 11.51 12.14
C LEU A 59 -7.70 12.72 11.60
N GLU A 60 -7.65 13.86 12.29
CA GLU A 60 -8.29 15.10 11.84
C GLU A 60 -7.90 15.44 10.39
N GLY A 61 -6.59 15.44 10.09
CA GLY A 61 -6.10 15.72 8.74
C GLY A 61 -6.59 14.71 7.69
N ARG A 62 -6.62 13.42 8.02
CA ARG A 62 -6.99 12.35 7.07
C ARG A 62 -8.50 12.19 6.88
N THR A 63 -9.29 12.48 7.90
CA THR A 63 -10.76 12.31 7.87
C THR A 63 -11.51 13.58 7.48
N ARG A 64 -10.83 14.72 7.32
CA ARG A 64 -11.49 16.02 7.04
C ARG A 64 -12.39 16.05 5.81
N ASN A 65 -12.12 15.19 4.81
CA ASN A 65 -12.93 15.04 3.60
C ASN A 65 -13.82 13.78 3.63
N GLY A 66 -14.08 13.21 4.82
CA GLY A 66 -15.00 12.06 4.98
C GLY A 66 -14.35 10.68 4.88
N ALA A 67 -13.03 10.58 4.74
CA ALA A 67 -12.36 9.27 4.77
C ALA A 67 -12.51 8.62 6.17
N ARG A 68 -12.66 7.29 6.20
CA ARG A 68 -12.64 6.50 7.43
C ARG A 68 -11.29 5.82 7.60
N MET A 69 -10.65 6.05 8.75
CA MET A 69 -9.36 5.43 9.08
C MET A 69 -9.56 4.23 10.00
N LEU A 70 -9.09 3.05 9.59
CA LEU A 70 -9.16 1.82 10.38
C LEU A 70 -7.76 1.34 10.78
N PRO A 71 -7.53 0.94 12.04
CA PRO A 71 -6.23 0.43 12.45
C PRO A 71 -5.91 -0.89 11.72
N ALA A 72 -4.66 -1.02 11.27
CA ALA A 72 -4.15 -2.22 10.60
C ALA A 72 -4.10 -3.40 11.58
N GLY A 73 -5.13 -4.26 11.50
CA GLY A 73 -5.32 -5.44 12.32
C GLY A 73 -6.61 -6.17 11.93
N PRO A 74 -6.99 -7.26 12.63
CA PRO A 74 -8.15 -8.08 12.24
C PRO A 74 -9.47 -7.31 12.15
N GLN A 75 -9.67 -6.29 12.99
CA GLN A 75 -10.85 -5.43 12.93
C GLN A 75 -10.83 -4.52 11.70
N GLY A 76 -9.69 -3.90 11.40
CA GLY A 76 -9.53 -3.09 10.19
C GLY A 76 -9.72 -3.91 8.92
N ILE A 77 -9.18 -5.14 8.87
CA ILE A 77 -9.36 -6.06 7.75
C ILE A 77 -10.85 -6.41 7.54
N ARG A 78 -11.61 -6.66 8.62
CA ARG A 78 -13.05 -6.86 8.51
C ARG A 78 -13.77 -5.60 8.01
N GLY A 79 -13.35 -4.42 8.45
CA GLY A 79 -13.92 -3.15 8.02
C GLY A 79 -13.68 -2.85 6.54
N ILE A 80 -12.49 -3.14 6.00
CA ILE A 80 -12.24 -2.97 4.55
C ILE A 80 -13.07 -3.95 3.71
N MET A 81 -13.25 -5.20 4.16
CA MET A 81 -14.11 -6.15 3.44
C MET A 81 -15.57 -5.68 3.44
N LYS A 82 -16.04 -5.11 4.55
CA LYS A 82 -17.38 -4.51 4.63
C LYS A 82 -17.53 -3.32 3.68
N ALA A 83 -16.51 -2.46 3.60
CA ALA A 83 -16.50 -1.31 2.70
C ALA A 83 -16.56 -1.75 1.23
N LEU A 84 -15.72 -2.71 0.83
CA LEU A 84 -15.72 -3.27 -0.53
C LEU A 84 -17.08 -3.89 -0.90
N ASN A 85 -17.67 -4.68 0.01
CA ASN A 85 -19.00 -5.27 -0.21
C ASN A 85 -20.11 -4.23 -0.35
N ALA A 86 -19.90 -3.00 0.15
CA ALA A 86 -20.82 -1.88 -0.02
C ALA A 86 -20.52 -1.04 -1.27
N GLY A 87 -19.59 -1.47 -2.13
CA GLY A 87 -19.18 -0.72 -3.31
C GLY A 87 -18.21 0.43 -3.02
N GLU A 88 -17.70 0.54 -1.79
CA GLU A 88 -16.84 1.66 -1.38
C GLU A 88 -15.37 1.43 -1.80
N SER A 89 -14.60 2.53 -1.85
CA SER A 89 -13.15 2.46 -2.07
C SER A 89 -12.40 2.15 -0.79
N VAL A 90 -11.29 1.42 -0.90
CA VAL A 90 -10.37 1.17 0.21
C VAL A 90 -8.93 1.53 -0.12
N GLY A 91 -8.23 2.16 0.83
CA GLY A 91 -6.84 2.60 0.69
C GLY A 91 -5.87 1.72 1.48
N ILE A 92 -4.81 1.23 0.82
CA ILE A 92 -3.74 0.43 1.44
C ILE A 92 -2.37 0.89 0.90
N LEU A 93 -1.38 1.04 1.79
CA LEU A 93 0.00 1.33 1.38
C LEU A 93 0.77 0.00 1.27
N PRO A 94 1.21 -0.43 0.07
CA PRO A 94 1.63 -1.81 -0.19
C PRO A 94 3.14 -2.07 -0.02
N ASP A 95 3.94 -1.04 0.23
CA ASP A 95 5.36 -1.01 -0.09
C ASP A 95 6.29 -0.93 1.13
N GLN A 96 5.76 -1.16 2.33
CA GLN A 96 6.57 -1.40 3.52
C GLN A 96 6.74 -2.88 3.82
N GLU A 97 7.84 -3.23 4.49
CA GLU A 97 8.14 -4.60 4.85
C GLU A 97 7.09 -5.15 5.84
N PRO A 98 6.41 -6.27 5.53
CA PRO A 98 5.47 -6.88 6.44
C PRO A 98 6.16 -7.64 7.57
N GLU A 99 5.45 -7.77 8.69
CA GLU A 99 5.78 -8.73 9.74
C GLU A 99 5.45 -10.18 9.28
N GLY A 100 6.00 -11.20 9.95
CA GLY A 100 5.69 -12.61 9.63
C GLY A 100 6.45 -13.19 8.43
N ASN A 101 5.93 -14.28 7.86
CA ASN A 101 6.51 -14.95 6.70
C ASN A 101 5.72 -14.54 5.44
N GLU A 102 6.31 -13.70 4.61
CA GLU A 102 5.73 -13.19 3.36
C GLU A 102 6.80 -13.35 2.27
N PRO A 103 6.40 -13.52 1.00
CA PRO A 103 7.30 -13.84 -0.11
C PRO A 103 8.29 -12.70 -0.39
N PHE A 104 9.42 -13.08 -0.99
CA PHE A 104 10.37 -12.13 -1.55
C PHE A 104 10.12 -12.04 -3.05
N ALA A 105 9.77 -10.86 -3.53
CA ALA A 105 9.54 -10.61 -4.95
C ALA A 105 10.48 -9.50 -5.45
N PRO A 106 10.82 -9.48 -6.74
CA PRO A 106 11.69 -8.44 -7.29
C PRO A 106 11.04 -7.07 -7.15
N LEU A 107 11.80 -6.08 -6.67
CA LEU A 107 11.50 -4.65 -6.72
C LEU A 107 12.75 -3.97 -7.31
N PHE A 108 12.65 -3.49 -8.54
CA PHE A 108 13.77 -3.07 -9.37
C PHE A 108 14.85 -4.14 -9.50
N GLY A 109 14.43 -5.39 -9.67
CA GLY A 109 15.31 -6.56 -9.77
C GLY A 109 15.91 -7.04 -8.44
N GLN A 110 15.74 -6.29 -7.34
CA GLN A 110 16.25 -6.66 -6.03
C GLN A 110 15.18 -7.42 -5.22
N PRO A 111 15.52 -8.54 -4.56
CA PRO A 111 14.58 -9.23 -3.70
C PRO A 111 14.09 -8.34 -2.56
N ALA A 112 12.77 -8.14 -2.51
CA ALA A 112 12.09 -7.36 -1.49
C ALA A 112 10.99 -8.19 -0.84
N LYS A 113 11.03 -8.33 0.49
CA LYS A 113 9.97 -9.00 1.23
C LYS A 113 8.68 -8.18 1.15
N THR A 114 7.65 -8.71 0.52
CA THR A 114 6.52 -7.90 0.02
C THR A 114 5.22 -8.41 0.59
N MET A 115 4.36 -7.49 1.03
CA MET A 115 3.08 -7.86 1.63
C MET A 115 2.07 -8.32 0.58
N THR A 116 1.32 -9.38 0.90
CA THR A 116 0.25 -9.91 0.05
C THR A 116 -1.15 -9.62 0.60
N LEU A 117 -1.29 -8.74 1.60
CA LEU A 117 -2.60 -8.41 2.19
C LEU A 117 -3.58 -7.89 1.13
N ALA A 118 -3.18 -6.89 0.34
CA ALA A 118 -4.03 -6.31 -0.69
C ALA A 118 -4.42 -7.34 -1.77
N SER A 119 -3.46 -8.17 -2.20
CA SER A 119 -3.71 -9.28 -3.13
C SER A 119 -4.73 -10.29 -2.61
N ARG A 120 -4.62 -10.69 -1.34
CA ARG A 120 -5.59 -11.60 -0.69
C ARG A 120 -6.97 -10.96 -0.56
N VAL A 121 -7.04 -9.65 -0.30
CA VAL A 121 -8.30 -8.92 -0.26
C VAL A 121 -8.92 -8.88 -1.65
N ALA A 122 -8.16 -8.50 -2.67
CA ALA A 122 -8.60 -8.46 -4.07
C ALA A 122 -9.10 -9.83 -4.56
N TYR A 123 -8.36 -10.90 -4.29
CA TYR A 123 -8.77 -12.27 -4.63
C TYR A 123 -10.11 -12.66 -3.98
N LYS A 124 -10.37 -12.23 -2.74
CA LYS A 124 -11.61 -12.56 -2.04
C LYS A 124 -12.80 -11.69 -2.45
N SER A 125 -12.57 -10.40 -2.63
CA SER A 125 -13.65 -9.44 -2.96
C SER A 125 -13.92 -9.34 -4.45
N GLN A 126 -13.02 -9.84 -5.30
CA GLN A 126 -13.03 -9.62 -6.76
C GLN A 126 -13.02 -8.12 -7.12
N ALA A 127 -12.52 -7.28 -6.21
CA ALA A 127 -12.49 -5.84 -6.42
C ALA A 127 -11.33 -5.47 -7.35
N PRO A 128 -11.55 -4.58 -8.36
CA PRO A 128 -10.49 -4.04 -9.16
C PRO A 128 -9.45 -3.33 -8.29
N VAL A 129 -8.18 -3.47 -8.68
CA VAL A 129 -7.04 -2.87 -7.98
C VAL A 129 -6.38 -1.83 -8.87
N LEU A 130 -6.22 -0.62 -8.35
CA LEU A 130 -5.46 0.45 -8.98
C LEU A 130 -4.32 0.86 -8.06
N PHE A 131 -3.17 1.13 -8.63
CA PHE A 131 -2.13 1.91 -7.97
C PHE A 131 -2.46 3.39 -8.10
N ALA A 132 -2.43 4.12 -6.99
CA ALA A 132 -2.74 5.54 -6.94
C ALA A 132 -1.55 6.31 -6.39
N CYS A 133 -1.12 7.37 -7.07
CA CYS A 133 0.01 8.17 -6.61
C CYS A 133 -0.19 9.66 -6.95
N ALA A 134 0.36 10.52 -6.10
CA ALA A 134 0.27 11.97 -6.22
C ALA A 134 1.66 12.57 -6.44
N ARG A 135 2.02 12.80 -7.71
CA ARG A 135 3.31 13.39 -8.10
C ARG A 135 3.30 14.88 -7.83
N ARG A 136 4.33 15.40 -7.15
CA ARG A 136 4.52 16.84 -6.94
C ARG A 136 5.16 17.44 -8.19
N LEU A 137 4.63 18.56 -8.66
CA LEU A 137 5.21 19.33 -9.75
C LEU A 137 6.29 20.30 -9.26
N PRO A 138 7.33 20.58 -10.07
CA PRO A 138 8.37 21.53 -9.72
C PRO A 138 7.82 22.96 -9.60
N ALA A 139 8.58 23.82 -8.93
CA ALA A 139 8.28 25.26 -8.80
C ALA A 139 6.87 25.56 -8.25
N ALA A 140 6.40 24.76 -7.29
CA ALA A 140 5.11 24.93 -6.62
C ALA A 140 3.88 24.91 -7.56
N LYS A 141 3.99 24.30 -8.75
CA LYS A 141 2.89 24.19 -9.72
C LYS A 141 1.77 23.20 -9.32
N GLY A 142 1.85 22.62 -8.12
CA GLY A 142 0.83 21.73 -7.57
C GLY A 142 1.19 20.25 -7.70
N PHE A 143 0.17 19.44 -8.02
CA PHE A 143 0.26 17.98 -8.05
C PHE A 143 -0.45 17.42 -9.28
N GLU A 144 -0.02 16.23 -9.67
CA GLU A 144 -0.70 15.35 -10.62
C GLU A 144 -1.09 14.06 -9.88
N LEU A 145 -2.30 13.59 -10.13
CA LEU A 145 -2.76 12.28 -9.64
C LEU A 145 -2.67 11.27 -10.77
N HIS A 146 -2.17 10.07 -10.47
CA HIS A 146 -2.14 8.97 -11.42
C HIS A 146 -2.84 7.75 -10.83
N PHE A 147 -3.76 7.17 -11.59
CA PHE A 147 -4.42 5.91 -11.32
C PHE A 147 -3.98 4.89 -12.37
N ILE A 148 -3.23 3.88 -11.94
CA ILE A 148 -2.57 2.91 -12.81
C ILE A 148 -3.20 1.53 -12.53
N PRO A 149 -3.76 0.84 -13.54
CA PRO A 149 -4.27 -0.52 -13.34
C PRO A 149 -3.18 -1.43 -12.79
N ALA A 150 -3.54 -2.25 -11.79
CA ALA A 150 -2.64 -3.28 -11.33
C ALA A 150 -2.48 -4.38 -12.40
N ASP A 151 -1.35 -5.07 -12.32
CA ASP A 151 -1.07 -6.24 -13.15
C ASP A 151 -2.10 -7.36 -12.91
N ALA A 152 -2.37 -8.19 -13.92
CA ALA A 152 -3.36 -9.28 -13.83
C ALA A 152 -3.07 -10.27 -12.69
N ASP A 153 -1.80 -10.45 -12.32
CA ASP A 153 -1.41 -11.30 -11.19
C ASP A 153 -1.68 -10.68 -9.81
N ILE A 154 -2.20 -9.45 -9.71
CA ILE A 154 -2.38 -8.77 -8.42
C ILE A 154 -3.27 -9.55 -7.45
N ALA A 155 -4.23 -10.29 -7.98
CA ALA A 155 -5.14 -11.15 -7.24
C ALA A 155 -4.82 -12.65 -7.43
N ASN A 156 -3.61 -13.00 -7.86
CA ASN A 156 -3.21 -14.39 -8.05
C ASN A 156 -3.21 -15.14 -6.70
N PRO A 157 -3.76 -16.38 -6.62
CA PRO A 157 -3.71 -17.18 -5.39
C PRO A 157 -2.29 -17.61 -5.01
N ASP A 158 -1.34 -17.64 -5.95
CA ASP A 158 0.08 -17.81 -5.65
C ASP A 158 0.65 -16.52 -5.05
N PRO A 159 1.06 -16.52 -3.76
CA PRO A 159 1.59 -15.33 -3.11
C PRO A 159 2.85 -14.78 -3.77
N GLN A 160 3.65 -15.61 -4.44
CA GLN A 160 4.87 -15.19 -5.12
C GLN A 160 4.54 -14.33 -6.36
N LEU A 161 3.55 -14.78 -7.16
CA LEU A 161 3.06 -14.03 -8.33
C LEU A 161 2.37 -12.74 -7.89
N ALA A 162 1.51 -12.80 -6.86
CA ALA A 162 0.82 -11.63 -6.34
C ALA A 162 1.80 -10.59 -5.77
N ALA A 163 2.83 -11.01 -5.04
CA ALA A 163 3.87 -10.12 -4.53
C ALA A 163 4.69 -9.47 -5.66
N ALA A 164 4.98 -10.20 -6.74
CA ALA A 164 5.65 -9.64 -7.91
C ALA A 164 4.76 -8.60 -8.61
N ALA A 165 3.45 -8.86 -8.75
CA ALA A 165 2.49 -7.90 -9.27
C ALA A 165 2.40 -6.62 -8.42
N VAL A 166 2.41 -6.77 -7.09
CA VAL A 166 2.48 -5.63 -6.17
C VAL A 166 3.71 -4.76 -6.46
N ASN A 167 4.89 -5.37 -6.53
CA ASN A 167 6.12 -4.61 -6.77
C ASN A 167 6.15 -3.99 -8.17
N ARG A 168 5.66 -4.68 -9.22
CA ARG A 168 5.56 -4.09 -10.58
C ARG A 168 4.74 -2.79 -10.56
N GLY A 169 3.63 -2.76 -9.84
CA GLY A 169 2.83 -1.55 -9.69
C GLY A 169 3.52 -0.45 -8.87
N VAL A 170 4.23 -0.83 -7.79
CA VAL A 170 5.08 0.13 -7.06
C VAL A 170 6.15 0.73 -7.99
N GLU A 171 6.84 -0.10 -8.77
CA GLU A 171 7.83 0.38 -9.73
C GLU A 171 7.21 1.30 -10.78
N ALA A 172 6.00 1.02 -11.26
CA ALA A 172 5.28 1.89 -12.20
C ALA A 172 5.05 3.30 -11.61
N CYS A 173 4.62 3.39 -10.34
CA CYS A 173 4.53 4.67 -9.64
C CYS A 173 5.90 5.36 -9.50
N VAL A 174 6.91 4.62 -9.06
CA VAL A 174 8.26 5.17 -8.83
C VAL A 174 8.89 5.68 -10.13
N ARG A 175 8.64 5.03 -11.27
CA ARG A 175 9.15 5.48 -12.59
C ARG A 175 8.61 6.85 -13.03
N LEU A 176 7.52 7.35 -12.45
CA LEU A 176 6.99 8.68 -12.76
C LEU A 176 7.94 9.81 -12.30
N ALA A 177 8.63 9.61 -11.17
CA ALA A 177 9.67 10.49 -10.64
C ALA A 177 10.41 9.75 -9.50
N PRO A 178 11.50 9.00 -9.81
CA PRO A 178 12.18 8.18 -8.81
C PRO A 178 12.62 8.95 -7.56
N GLU A 179 12.98 10.22 -7.70
CA GLU A 179 13.37 11.11 -6.61
C GLU A 179 12.25 11.41 -5.60
N GLN A 180 10.99 11.13 -5.94
CA GLN A 180 9.83 11.36 -5.06
C GLN A 180 9.38 10.13 -4.28
N TYR A 181 10.04 8.99 -4.46
CA TYR A 181 9.78 7.81 -3.65
C TYR A 181 10.47 7.91 -2.28
N GLN A 182 9.84 7.40 -1.22
CA GLN A 182 10.37 7.46 0.14
C GLN A 182 11.54 6.46 0.36
N TRP A 183 12.67 6.69 -0.31
CA TRP A 183 13.88 5.87 -0.22
C TRP A 183 14.53 5.81 1.17
N THR A 184 14.10 6.67 2.10
CA THR A 184 14.56 6.65 3.49
C THR A 184 14.08 5.41 4.26
N TYR A 185 12.99 4.77 3.81
CA TYR A 185 12.56 3.50 4.36
C TYR A 185 13.53 2.39 3.92
N LYS A 186 14.02 1.61 4.89
CA LYS A 186 14.98 0.51 4.65
C LYS A 186 14.28 -0.71 4.01
N ARG A 187 13.76 -0.55 2.80
CA ARG A 187 12.89 -1.51 2.09
C ARG A 187 13.51 -2.90 1.91
N PHE A 188 14.83 -2.94 1.76
CA PHE A 188 15.61 -4.16 1.51
C PHE A 188 16.27 -4.73 2.78
N ALA A 189 15.81 -4.35 3.98
CA ALA A 189 16.52 -4.67 5.23
C ALA A 189 16.49 -6.15 5.58
N THR A 190 15.40 -6.84 5.28
CA THR A 190 15.34 -8.29 5.33
C THR A 190 15.63 -8.84 3.95
N GLN A 191 16.61 -9.73 3.84
CA GLN A 191 17.02 -10.40 2.61
C GLN A 191 16.89 -11.93 2.74
N PRO A 192 16.70 -12.68 1.62
CA PRO A 192 16.60 -14.14 1.65
C PRO A 192 17.80 -14.84 2.30
N ASP A 193 18.99 -14.27 2.11
CA ASP A 193 20.25 -14.77 2.66
C ASP A 193 20.55 -14.30 4.10
N GLY A 194 19.67 -13.45 4.65
CA GLY A 194 19.78 -12.86 5.98
C GLY A 194 20.79 -11.71 6.12
N HIS A 195 21.42 -11.25 5.03
CA HIS A 195 22.37 -10.13 5.05
C HIS A 195 21.69 -8.83 4.60
N SER A 196 21.51 -7.90 5.53
CA SER A 196 20.99 -6.56 5.23
C SER A 196 22.07 -5.73 4.51
N PRO A 197 21.75 -5.07 3.37
CA PRO A 197 22.66 -4.11 2.74
C PRO A 197 22.79 -2.80 3.54
N TYR A 198 21.88 -2.55 4.49
CA TYR A 198 21.95 -1.36 5.34
C TYR A 198 22.89 -1.57 6.55
N PRO A 199 23.83 -0.65 6.82
CA PRO A 199 24.72 -0.72 7.97
C PRO A 199 23.96 -0.82 9.30
N GLY A 200 24.52 -1.58 10.25
CA GLY A 200 24.04 -1.68 11.63
C GLY A 200 22.81 -2.59 11.84
N ARG A 201 22.21 -3.15 10.79
CA ARG A 201 21.23 -4.26 10.90
C ARG A 201 21.93 -5.59 10.65
N GLY A 202 22.64 -6.11 11.65
CA GLY A 202 23.21 -7.46 11.59
C GLY A 202 22.14 -8.55 11.54
N LYS A 203 22.55 -9.79 11.20
CA LYS A 203 21.69 -10.99 11.09
C LYS A 203 20.64 -11.02 12.20
N ARG A 204 19.35 -11.00 11.84
CA ARG A 204 18.27 -11.33 12.77
C ARG A 204 18.47 -12.78 13.20
N ARG A 205 19.10 -13.01 14.35
CA ARG A 205 19.24 -14.35 14.96
C ARG A 205 17.85 -14.92 15.13
N ASN A 206 17.58 -16.02 14.42
CA ASN A 206 16.34 -16.77 14.52
C ASN A 206 16.26 -17.36 15.95
N LYS A 207 15.62 -16.66 16.91
CA LYS A 207 15.32 -17.20 18.24
C LYS A 207 14.18 -18.22 18.14
N ARG A 208 14.43 -19.35 17.48
CA ARG A 208 13.61 -20.56 17.58
C ARG A 208 14.54 -21.77 17.52
N LYS A 209 14.95 -22.23 18.70
CA LYS A 209 15.30 -23.63 19.06
C LYS A 209 16.01 -23.63 20.42
N THR A 210 15.24 -23.52 21.50
CA THR A 210 15.54 -24.10 22.82
C THR A 210 14.25 -24.10 23.65
N ALA A 211 13.34 -24.99 23.29
CA ALA A 211 12.27 -25.44 24.17
C ALA A 211 12.16 -26.95 23.97
N THR A 212 13.18 -27.66 24.42
CA THR A 212 13.11 -29.10 24.69
C THR A 212 14.16 -29.42 25.74
N ARG A 213 13.72 -30.11 26.80
CA ARG A 213 14.48 -30.67 27.93
C ARG A 213 14.78 -29.72 29.09
N ALA A 214 13.89 -29.67 30.08
CA ALA A 214 13.98 -30.51 31.28
C ALA A 214 12.56 -30.65 31.87
#